data_AF-A0A357CWA5-F1
#
_entry.id   AF-A0A357CWA5-F1
#
_cell.length_a   1.000
_cell.length_b   1.000
_cell.length_c   1.000
_cell.angle_alpha   90.00
_cell.angle_beta   90.00
_cell.angle_gamma   90.00
#
_symmetry.space_group_name_H-M   'P 1'
#
loop_
_entity.id
_entity.type
_entity.pdbx_description
1 polymer ?
#
loop_
_entity_poly.entity_id
_entity_poly.type
_entity_poly.pdbx_seq_one_letter_code
_entity_poly.pdbx_strand_id
1 'polypeptide(L)'
;MIDFSGLKTEAVNNNTANIDKMSSLEIVKCINDEDKTVAFAVEKALREIAAGVDILADALYDGGRIFYVGAGTSGRLGVLDASECPPTYGVSSEVVQGVLAGGRAAAFDSVEDAEDDFESIAKQLREKGFCSKDVLVAISASGSANCVMGAIDLAKKAGSHTIAVTCNRNSGLIPMCELAIVAEVGPEVINGSTRMKA
;
A
#
# COMPACT_ATOMS: atom_id res chain seq x y z
N MET A 1 19.14 14.61 -2.32
CA MET A 1 18.11 14.45 -3.38
C MET A 1 17.95 12.96 -3.57
N ILE A 2 16.76 12.42 -3.36
CA ILE A 2 16.49 10.98 -3.49
C ILE A 2 16.61 10.63 -4.99
N ASP A 3 17.38 9.60 -5.32
CA ASP A 3 17.52 9.12 -6.71
C ASP A 3 16.38 8.15 -7.01
N PHE A 4 15.48 8.58 -7.88
CA PHE A 4 14.29 7.82 -8.29
C PHE A 4 14.51 6.99 -9.57
N SER A 5 15.68 7.09 -10.22
CA SER A 5 15.94 6.52 -11.55
C SER A 5 15.87 4.98 -11.61
N GLY A 6 16.01 4.30 -10.47
CA GLY A 6 15.92 2.84 -10.36
C GLY A 6 14.52 2.29 -10.07
N LEU A 7 13.51 3.16 -9.86
CA LEU A 7 12.15 2.74 -9.53
C LEU A 7 11.32 2.56 -10.80
N LYS A 8 10.75 1.38 -11.01
CA LYS A 8 9.86 1.14 -12.15
C LYS A 8 8.59 2.00 -12.11
N THR A 9 8.16 2.43 -10.93
CA THR A 9 7.01 3.34 -10.75
C THR A 9 7.24 4.73 -11.38
N GLU A 10 8.50 5.14 -11.50
CA GLU A 10 8.92 6.44 -12.06
C GLU A 10 9.42 6.32 -13.51
N ALA A 11 9.40 5.11 -14.08
CA ALA A 11 9.84 4.87 -15.44
C ALA A 11 8.82 5.42 -16.46
N VAL A 12 9.30 5.75 -17.66
CA VAL A 12 8.45 6.19 -18.78
C VAL A 12 7.79 4.98 -19.44
N ASN A 13 6.48 5.05 -19.64
CA ASN A 13 5.77 4.11 -20.49
C ASN A 13 5.87 4.55 -21.96
N ASN A 14 6.58 3.77 -22.78
CA ASN A 14 6.76 4.08 -24.19
C ASN A 14 5.46 4.02 -25.01
N ASN A 15 4.45 3.27 -24.54
CA ASN A 15 3.14 3.20 -25.20
C ASN A 15 2.34 4.50 -25.06
N THR A 16 2.72 5.37 -24.12
CA THR A 16 1.99 6.60 -23.77
C THR A 16 2.89 7.84 -23.86
N ALA A 17 4.04 7.74 -24.53
CA ALA A 17 4.99 8.84 -24.67
C ALA A 17 4.42 10.10 -25.34
N ASN A 18 3.34 9.97 -26.12
CA ASN A 18 2.63 11.05 -26.80
C ASN A 18 1.15 11.15 -26.39
N ILE A 19 0.81 10.72 -25.16
CA ILE A 19 -0.58 10.69 -24.67
C ILE A 19 -1.29 12.05 -24.72
N ASP A 20 -0.54 13.15 -24.62
CA ASP A 20 -1.03 14.53 -24.73
C ASP A 20 -1.53 14.91 -26.14
N LYS A 21 -1.19 14.11 -27.15
CA LYS A 21 -1.56 14.32 -28.57
C LYS A 21 -2.58 13.31 -29.08
N MET A 22 -2.95 12.33 -28.27
CA MET A 22 -3.92 11.29 -28.61
C MET A 22 -5.35 11.83 -28.57
N SER A 23 -6.22 11.26 -29.38
CA SER A 23 -7.67 11.44 -29.23
C SER A 23 -8.16 10.83 -27.91
N SER A 24 -9.32 11.27 -27.42
CA SER A 24 -9.88 10.74 -26.18
C SER A 24 -10.09 9.22 -26.21
N LEU A 25 -10.44 8.64 -27.37
CA LEU A 25 -10.60 7.19 -27.53
C LEU A 25 -9.26 6.45 -27.42
N GLU A 26 -8.19 7.00 -27.99
CA GLU A 26 -6.84 6.45 -27.88
C GLU A 26 -6.34 6.51 -26.43
N ILE A 27 -6.57 7.63 -25.73
CA ILE A 27 -6.20 7.78 -24.31
C ILE A 27 -6.85 6.71 -23.45
N VAL A 28 -8.18 6.54 -23.53
CA VAL A 28 -8.88 5.54 -22.70
C VAL A 28 -8.54 4.11 -23.12
N LYS A 29 -8.18 3.89 -24.40
CA LYS A 29 -7.70 2.59 -24.87
C LYS A 29 -6.33 2.26 -24.27
N CYS A 30 -5.40 3.20 -24.27
CA CYS A 30 -4.08 3.03 -23.64
C CYS A 30 -4.22 2.75 -22.13
N ILE A 31 -5.07 3.49 -21.42
CA ILE A 31 -5.35 3.23 -20.00
C ILE A 31 -5.87 1.80 -19.80
N ASN A 32 -6.92 1.43 -20.53
CA ASN A 32 -7.53 0.10 -20.40
C ASN A 32 -6.60 -1.05 -20.81
N ASP A 33 -5.72 -0.84 -21.80
CA ASP A 33 -4.74 -1.84 -22.19
C ASP A 33 -3.67 -2.07 -21.10
N GLU A 34 -3.29 -1.01 -20.39
CA GLU A 34 -2.42 -1.07 -19.22
C GLU A 34 -3.12 -1.68 -18.00
N ASP A 35 -4.40 -1.36 -17.74
CA ASP A 35 -5.19 -1.92 -16.63
C ASP A 35 -5.30 -3.44 -16.69
N LYS A 36 -5.44 -4.02 -17.89
CA LYS A 36 -5.45 -5.48 -18.10
C LYS A 36 -4.21 -6.17 -17.55
N THR A 37 -3.08 -5.46 -17.47
CA THR A 37 -1.81 -6.02 -17.00
C THR A 37 -1.77 -6.23 -15.49
N VAL A 38 -2.61 -5.53 -14.73
CA VAL A 38 -2.64 -5.58 -13.26
C VAL A 38 -2.96 -6.99 -12.78
N ALA A 39 -3.94 -7.66 -13.38
CA ALA A 39 -4.30 -9.03 -13.00
C ALA A 39 -3.13 -10.01 -13.18
N PHE A 40 -2.32 -9.86 -14.23
CA PHE A 40 -1.13 -10.68 -14.46
C PHE A 40 0.01 -10.34 -13.48
N ALA A 41 0.08 -9.11 -12.97
CA ALA A 41 1.02 -8.74 -11.92
C ALA A 41 0.62 -9.40 -10.58
N VAL A 42 -0.68 -9.37 -10.25
CA VAL A 42 -1.24 -10.04 -9.05
C VAL A 42 -1.09 -11.55 -9.13
N GLU A 43 -1.33 -12.16 -10.29
CA GLU A 43 -1.15 -13.61 -10.52
C GLU A 43 0.25 -14.08 -10.10
N LYS A 44 1.28 -13.29 -10.41
CA LYS A 44 2.67 -13.60 -10.07
C LYS A 44 2.97 -13.50 -8.57
N ALA A 45 2.10 -12.87 -7.79
CA ALA A 45 2.25 -12.67 -6.34
C ALA A 45 1.30 -13.59 -5.52
N LEU A 46 0.56 -14.50 -6.15
CA LEU A 46 -0.45 -15.33 -5.47
C LEU A 46 0.11 -16.17 -4.32
N ARG A 47 1.37 -16.60 -4.41
CA ARG A 47 2.00 -17.39 -3.34
C ARG A 47 2.20 -16.53 -2.08
N GLU A 48 2.73 -15.33 -2.25
CA GLU A 48 2.95 -14.38 -1.16
C GLU A 48 1.61 -13.84 -0.64
N ILE A 49 0.62 -13.61 -1.51
CA ILE A 49 -0.74 -13.25 -1.09
C ILE A 49 -1.34 -14.35 -0.22
N ALA A 50 -1.24 -15.62 -0.63
CA ALA A 50 -1.74 -16.75 0.17
C ALA A 50 -1.06 -16.82 1.54
N ALA A 51 0.27 -16.69 1.60
CA ALA A 51 1.00 -16.64 2.87
C ALA A 51 0.56 -15.46 3.76
N GLY A 52 0.25 -14.30 3.14
CA GLY A 52 -0.28 -13.16 3.87
C GLY A 52 -1.67 -13.42 4.43
N VAL A 53 -2.55 -14.07 3.66
CA VAL A 53 -3.87 -14.51 4.13
C VAL A 53 -3.76 -15.43 5.34
N ASP A 54 -2.84 -16.39 5.33
CA ASP A 54 -2.63 -17.30 6.46
C ASP A 54 -2.20 -16.55 7.73
N ILE A 55 -1.21 -15.65 7.63
CA ILE A 55 -0.77 -14.80 8.75
C ILE A 55 -1.92 -13.97 9.33
N LEU A 56 -2.72 -13.35 8.45
CA LEU A 56 -3.85 -12.51 8.86
C LEU A 56 -4.94 -13.35 9.51
N ALA A 57 -5.27 -14.53 8.96
CA ALA A 57 -6.27 -15.42 9.52
C ALA A 57 -5.88 -15.94 10.91
N ASP A 58 -4.63 -16.34 11.09
CA ASP A 58 -4.11 -16.80 12.38
C ASP A 58 -4.17 -15.70 13.44
N ALA A 59 -3.77 -14.47 13.09
CA ALA A 59 -3.84 -13.34 14.01
C ALA A 59 -5.29 -13.01 14.42
N LEU A 60 -6.23 -13.02 13.47
CA LEU A 60 -7.66 -12.83 13.76
C LEU A 60 -8.20 -13.94 14.67
N TYR A 61 -7.80 -15.20 14.43
CA TYR A 61 -8.20 -16.34 15.25
C TYR A 61 -7.73 -16.20 16.70
N ASP A 62 -6.52 -15.67 16.91
CA ASP A 62 -5.93 -15.41 18.23
C ASP A 62 -6.43 -14.10 18.91
N GLY A 63 -7.42 -13.45 18.30
CA GLY A 63 -8.05 -12.23 18.80
C GLY A 63 -7.24 -10.96 18.56
N GLY A 64 -6.32 -10.99 17.61
CA GLY A 64 -5.60 -9.84 17.08
C GLY A 64 -6.44 -9.02 16.09
N ARG A 65 -5.85 -7.93 15.59
CA ARG A 65 -6.45 -7.02 14.59
C ARG A 65 -5.51 -6.80 13.41
N ILE A 66 -6.07 -6.34 12.31
CA ILE A 66 -5.33 -5.99 11.10
C ILE A 66 -5.25 -4.47 10.97
N PHE A 67 -4.05 -3.95 10.75
CA PHE A 67 -3.81 -2.53 10.50
C PHE A 67 -3.20 -2.32 9.11
N TYR A 68 -4.00 -1.82 8.17
CA TYR A 68 -3.48 -1.28 6.91
C TYR A 68 -2.89 0.09 7.15
N VAL A 69 -1.66 0.31 6.69
CA VAL A 69 -0.99 1.60 6.85
C VAL A 69 -0.44 2.12 5.53
N GLY A 70 -0.57 3.42 5.30
CA GLY A 70 -0.07 4.05 4.08
C GLY A 70 -0.27 5.56 4.07
N ALA A 71 0.30 6.20 3.06
CA ALA A 71 0.07 7.61 2.74
C ALA A 71 -0.74 7.73 1.43
N GLY A 72 -1.33 8.91 1.20
CA GLY A 72 -2.01 9.22 -0.07
C GLY A 72 -3.01 8.15 -0.52
N THR A 73 -2.92 7.73 -1.78
CA THR A 73 -3.80 6.70 -2.37
C THR A 73 -3.70 5.37 -1.63
N SER A 74 -2.49 4.90 -1.30
CA SER A 74 -2.29 3.62 -0.62
C SER A 74 -2.97 3.58 0.75
N GLY A 75 -2.82 4.63 1.55
CA GLY A 75 -3.49 4.72 2.85
C GLY A 75 -5.02 4.84 2.71
N ARG A 76 -5.52 5.56 1.69
CA ARG A 76 -6.96 5.65 1.42
C ARG A 76 -7.57 4.31 1.00
N LEU A 77 -6.86 3.51 0.21
CA LEU A 77 -7.29 2.15 -0.15
C LEU A 77 -7.35 1.24 1.09
N GLY A 78 -6.38 1.35 2.01
CA GLY A 78 -6.44 0.63 3.30
C GLY A 78 -7.64 1.05 4.17
N VAL A 79 -7.99 2.34 4.18
CA VAL A 79 -9.22 2.82 4.85
C VAL A 79 -10.48 2.31 4.16
N LEU A 80 -10.50 2.27 2.82
CA LEU A 80 -11.63 1.77 2.04
C LEU A 80 -11.90 0.30 2.38
N ASP A 81 -10.90 -0.58 2.26
CA ASP A 81 -11.03 -2.02 2.55
C ASP A 81 -11.50 -2.27 3.99
N ALA A 82 -10.87 -1.60 4.95
CA ALA A 82 -11.26 -1.69 6.36
C ALA A 82 -12.73 -1.27 6.61
N SER A 83 -13.21 -0.25 5.90
CA SER A 83 -14.58 0.27 6.06
C SER A 83 -15.66 -0.69 5.57
N GLU A 84 -15.32 -1.59 4.63
CA GLU A 84 -16.24 -2.57 4.06
C GLU A 84 -16.32 -3.85 4.90
N CYS A 85 -15.37 -4.08 5.81
CA CYS A 85 -15.35 -5.28 6.65
C CYS A 85 -16.57 -5.40 7.59
N PRO A 86 -16.99 -4.37 8.35
CA PRO A 86 -18.16 -4.46 9.22
C PRO A 86 -19.48 -4.78 8.51
N PRO A 87 -19.89 -4.07 7.43
CA PRO A 87 -21.14 -4.38 6.76
C PRO A 87 -21.11 -5.69 5.97
N THR A 88 -19.93 -6.14 5.51
CA THR A 88 -19.80 -7.37 4.70
C THR A 88 -19.74 -8.62 5.58
N TYR A 89 -18.94 -8.58 6.65
CA TYR A 89 -18.62 -9.76 7.47
C TYR A 89 -19.25 -9.73 8.87
N GLY A 90 -19.92 -8.63 9.25
CA GLY A 90 -20.54 -8.49 10.58
C GLY A 90 -19.53 -8.33 11.73
N VAL A 91 -18.28 -8.00 11.41
CA VAL A 91 -17.21 -7.80 12.41
C VAL A 91 -17.24 -6.38 12.98
N SER A 92 -16.63 -6.19 14.16
CA SER A 92 -16.42 -4.85 14.71
C SER A 92 -15.48 -4.03 13.82
N SER A 93 -15.69 -2.71 13.76
CA SER A 93 -14.76 -1.77 13.10
C SER A 93 -13.35 -1.74 13.70
N GLU A 94 -13.16 -2.36 14.87
CA GLU A 94 -11.84 -2.50 15.49
C GLU A 94 -11.02 -3.66 14.92
N VAL A 95 -11.64 -4.63 14.23
CA VAL A 95 -10.98 -5.85 13.75
C VAL A 95 -10.03 -5.57 12.58
N VAL A 96 -10.46 -4.71 11.65
CA VAL A 96 -9.67 -4.28 10.50
C VAL A 96 -9.69 -2.76 10.45
N GLN A 97 -8.52 -2.13 10.45
CA GLN A 97 -8.38 -0.67 10.54
C GLN A 97 -7.43 -0.13 9.48
N GLY A 98 -7.83 0.95 8.81
CA GLY A 98 -6.94 1.76 7.99
C GLY A 98 -6.33 2.93 8.78
N VAL A 99 -5.01 3.09 8.72
CA VAL A 99 -4.26 4.21 9.31
C VAL A 99 -3.56 4.98 8.20
N LEU A 100 -4.06 6.18 7.96
CA LEU A 100 -3.61 7.07 6.91
C LEU A 100 -2.65 8.11 7.48
N ALA A 101 -1.49 8.29 6.86
CA ALA A 101 -0.59 9.40 7.18
C ALA A 101 -1.32 10.74 7.04
N GLY A 102 -1.20 11.64 8.03
CA GLY A 102 -1.97 12.88 8.09
C GLY A 102 -3.39 12.74 8.68
N GLY A 103 -3.79 11.53 9.07
CA GLY A 103 -5.03 11.24 9.80
C GLY A 103 -6.29 11.44 8.96
N ARG A 104 -7.43 11.67 9.62
CA ARG A 104 -8.76 11.70 8.97
C ARG A 104 -8.89 12.78 7.89
N ALA A 105 -8.23 13.93 8.05
CA ALA A 105 -8.27 15.00 7.05
C ALA A 105 -7.65 14.56 5.70
N ALA A 106 -6.59 13.73 5.75
CA ALA A 106 -5.92 13.21 4.56
C ALA A 106 -6.82 12.28 3.71
N ALA A 107 -7.94 11.82 4.26
CA ALA A 107 -8.92 11.04 3.51
C ALA A 107 -9.62 11.87 2.42
N PHE A 108 -9.75 13.19 2.63
CA PHE A 108 -10.44 14.10 1.72
C PHE A 108 -9.49 15.04 1.00
N ASP A 109 -8.43 15.47 1.68
CA ASP A 109 -7.44 16.39 1.14
C ASP A 109 -6.05 15.72 1.04
N SER A 110 -5.21 16.21 0.14
CA SER A 110 -3.79 15.84 0.17
C SER A 110 -3.10 16.65 1.26
N VAL A 111 -2.40 15.95 2.17
CA VAL A 111 -1.60 16.57 3.22
C VAL A 111 -0.13 16.46 2.79
N GLU A 112 0.48 17.58 2.45
CA GLU A 112 1.92 17.66 2.17
C GLU A 112 2.73 17.22 3.40
N ASP A 113 3.92 16.66 3.18
CA ASP A 113 4.89 16.20 4.19
C ASP A 113 4.46 15.04 5.11
N ALA A 114 3.20 14.61 5.10
CA ALA A 114 2.73 13.49 5.92
C ALA A 114 3.45 12.17 5.57
N GLU A 115 3.85 11.99 4.31
CA GLU A 115 4.59 10.82 3.85
C GLU A 115 6.03 10.79 4.38
N ASP A 116 6.63 11.96 4.58
CA ASP A 116 8.02 12.15 5.01
C ASP A 116 8.20 12.05 6.53
N ASP A 117 7.14 12.28 7.31
CA ASP A 117 7.14 12.16 8.77
C ASP A 117 7.13 10.69 9.23
N PHE A 118 8.31 10.21 9.64
CA PHE A 118 8.54 8.86 10.16
C PHE A 118 7.61 8.46 11.32
N GLU A 119 7.24 9.38 12.21
CA GLU A 119 6.43 9.06 13.40
C GLU A 119 4.92 9.19 13.17
N SER A 120 4.49 9.76 12.03
CA SER A 120 3.08 10.10 11.75
C SER A 120 2.11 8.92 11.93
N ILE A 121 2.44 7.75 11.37
CA ILE A 121 1.63 6.54 11.49
C ILE A 121 1.91 5.83 12.81
N ALA A 122 3.18 5.76 13.25
CA ALA A 122 3.56 5.10 14.50
C ALA A 122 2.83 5.69 15.72
N LYS A 123 2.67 7.01 15.78
CA LYS A 123 1.88 7.67 16.83
C LYS A 123 0.41 7.22 16.82
N GLN A 124 -0.22 7.19 15.65
CA GLN A 124 -1.61 6.75 15.50
C GLN A 124 -1.80 5.28 15.91
N LEU A 125 -0.85 4.41 15.58
CA LEU A 125 -0.87 3.01 16.00
C LEU A 125 -0.77 2.87 17.52
N ARG A 126 0.10 3.66 18.19
CA ARG A 126 0.18 3.68 19.66
C ARG A 126 -1.12 4.16 20.30
N GLU A 127 -1.75 5.19 19.75
CA GLU A 127 -3.05 5.70 20.22
C GLU A 127 -4.17 4.65 20.08
N LYS A 128 -4.08 3.79 19.06
CA LYS A 128 -4.99 2.65 18.84
C LYS A 128 -4.62 1.40 19.65
N GLY A 129 -3.59 1.48 20.48
CA GLY A 129 -3.13 0.37 21.31
C GLY A 129 -2.60 -0.81 20.49
N PHE A 130 -1.91 -0.55 19.38
CA PHE A 130 -1.26 -1.59 18.58
C PHE A 130 -0.30 -2.44 19.44
N CYS A 131 -0.34 -3.76 19.28
CA CYS A 131 0.41 -4.71 20.09
C CYS A 131 0.88 -5.94 19.30
N SER A 132 1.58 -6.86 19.97
CA SER A 132 2.17 -8.07 19.37
C SER A 132 1.16 -9.03 18.74
N LYS A 133 -0.12 -8.96 19.11
CA LYS A 133 -1.18 -9.81 18.54
C LYS A 133 -1.70 -9.29 17.20
N ASP A 134 -1.46 -8.02 16.91
CA ASP A 134 -1.96 -7.39 15.70
C ASP A 134 -1.04 -7.73 14.52
N VAL A 135 -1.48 -7.45 13.30
CA VAL A 135 -0.67 -7.53 12.08
C VAL A 135 -0.64 -6.16 11.41
N LEU A 136 0.56 -5.72 11.03
CA LEU A 136 0.76 -4.51 10.25
C LEU A 136 0.88 -4.85 8.76
N VAL A 137 -0.01 -4.31 7.94
CA VAL A 137 0.06 -4.39 6.48
C VAL A 137 0.45 -3.02 5.93
N ALA A 138 1.72 -2.87 5.55
CA ALA A 138 2.33 -1.66 5.03
C ALA A 138 2.16 -1.54 3.52
N ILE A 139 1.41 -0.53 3.05
CA ILE A 139 1.07 -0.33 1.65
C ILE A 139 1.81 0.89 1.10
N SER A 140 2.69 0.67 0.12
CA SER A 140 3.40 1.74 -0.59
C SER A 140 3.83 1.27 -1.97
N ALA A 141 3.31 1.92 -3.02
CA ALA A 141 3.64 1.60 -4.41
C ALA A 141 5.15 1.69 -4.69
N SER A 142 5.78 2.82 -4.31
CA SER A 142 7.22 3.06 -4.48
C SER A 142 8.08 2.25 -3.51
N GLY A 143 7.57 2.02 -2.30
CA GLY A 143 8.30 1.38 -1.22
C GLY A 143 9.26 2.32 -0.47
N SER A 144 9.09 3.64 -0.58
CA SER A 144 10.00 4.65 -0.02
C SER A 144 9.37 5.59 1.02
N ALA A 145 8.10 5.42 1.36
CA ALA A 145 7.39 6.30 2.30
C ALA A 145 7.95 6.19 3.73
N ASN A 146 8.53 7.26 4.28
CA ASN A 146 9.15 7.27 5.61
C ASN A 146 8.15 6.97 6.74
N CYS A 147 6.93 7.53 6.66
CA CYS A 147 5.88 7.26 7.63
C CYS A 147 5.51 5.76 7.72
N VAL A 148 5.58 5.05 6.60
CA VAL A 148 5.32 3.60 6.53
C VAL A 148 6.50 2.83 7.13
N MET A 149 7.74 3.25 6.85
CA MET A 149 8.92 2.64 7.48
C MET A 149 8.89 2.77 9.01
N GLY A 150 8.45 3.91 9.55
CA GLY A 150 8.31 4.08 11.00
C GLY A 150 7.20 3.24 11.62
N ALA A 151 6.11 2.99 10.89
CA ALA A 151 5.09 2.04 11.32
C ALA A 151 5.63 0.61 11.39
N ILE A 152 6.42 0.18 10.40
CA ILE A 152 7.06 -1.13 10.38
C ILE A 152 8.05 -1.28 11.55
N ASP A 153 8.89 -0.26 11.79
CA ASP A 153 9.82 -0.26 12.93
C ASP A 153 9.10 -0.42 14.27
N LEU A 154 7.98 0.29 14.47
CA LEU A 154 7.13 0.12 15.65
C LEU A 154 6.60 -1.32 15.77
N ALA A 155 6.06 -1.88 14.67
CA ALA A 155 5.47 -3.22 14.68
C ALA A 155 6.50 -4.31 15.02
N LYS A 156 7.71 -4.19 14.46
CA LYS A 156 8.82 -5.10 14.78
C LYS A 156 9.22 -5.02 16.25
N LYS A 157 9.33 -3.81 16.80
CA LYS A 157 9.63 -3.61 18.23
C LYS A 157 8.53 -4.18 19.14
N ALA A 158 7.28 -4.14 18.68
CA ALA A 158 6.16 -4.77 19.38
C ALA A 158 6.13 -6.30 19.25
N GLY A 159 6.92 -6.89 18.35
CA GLY A 159 6.90 -8.34 18.08
C GLY A 159 5.67 -8.79 17.28
N SER A 160 5.11 -7.90 16.46
CA SER A 160 3.96 -8.16 15.58
C SER A 160 4.42 -8.59 14.18
N HIS A 161 3.60 -9.39 13.50
CA HIS A 161 3.80 -9.75 12.10
C HIS A 161 3.71 -8.51 11.19
N THR A 162 4.54 -8.48 10.14
CA THR A 162 4.63 -7.36 9.21
C THR A 162 4.58 -7.84 7.76
N ILE A 163 3.66 -7.27 6.99
CA ILE A 163 3.47 -7.56 5.56
C ILE A 163 3.66 -6.27 4.78
N ALA A 164 4.51 -6.28 3.76
CA ALA A 164 4.61 -5.18 2.80
C ALA A 164 3.79 -5.50 1.53
N VAL A 165 3.08 -4.50 1.01
CA VAL A 165 2.45 -4.52 -0.32
C VAL A 165 3.05 -3.39 -1.15
N THR A 166 3.69 -3.74 -2.26
CA THR A 166 4.44 -2.78 -3.09
C THR A 166 4.46 -3.18 -4.55
N CYS A 167 4.69 -2.21 -5.44
CA CYS A 167 4.78 -2.42 -6.88
C CYS A 167 6.23 -2.39 -7.39
N ASN A 168 7.20 -2.36 -6.46
CA ASN A 168 8.62 -2.24 -6.74
C ASN A 168 9.43 -3.36 -6.07
N ARG A 169 10.10 -4.21 -6.87
CA ARG A 169 11.00 -5.28 -6.36
C ARG A 169 12.24 -4.77 -5.63
N ASN A 170 12.61 -3.51 -5.84
CA ASN A 170 13.74 -2.87 -5.16
C ASN A 170 13.27 -2.01 -3.97
N SER A 171 12.02 -2.18 -3.53
CA SER A 171 11.43 -1.45 -2.41
C SER A 171 12.24 -1.64 -1.13
N GLY A 172 12.46 -0.53 -0.42
CA GLY A 172 13.10 -0.53 0.89
C GLY A 172 12.26 -1.24 1.96
N LEU A 173 10.96 -1.46 1.72
CA LEU A 173 10.07 -2.15 2.66
C LEU A 173 10.29 -3.68 2.68
N ILE A 174 10.77 -4.26 1.57
CA ILE A 174 10.96 -5.72 1.45
C ILE A 174 11.86 -6.28 2.57
N PRO A 175 13.07 -5.75 2.81
CA PRO A 175 13.92 -6.26 3.90
C PRO A 175 13.42 -5.85 5.31
N MET A 176 12.46 -4.93 5.39
CA MET A 176 11.92 -4.49 6.68
C MET A 176 10.81 -5.41 7.19
N CYS A 177 9.96 -5.92 6.30
CA CYS A 177 8.84 -6.80 6.65
C CYS A 177 9.21 -8.29 6.68
N GLU A 178 8.42 -9.06 7.41
CA GLU A 178 8.51 -10.52 7.43
C GLU A 178 8.06 -11.15 6.09
N LEU A 179 7.02 -10.59 5.50
CA LEU A 179 6.49 -10.99 4.20
C LEU A 179 6.40 -9.76 3.29
N ALA A 180 6.72 -9.94 2.01
CA ALA A 180 6.54 -8.92 1.00
C ALA A 180 5.74 -9.45 -0.19
N ILE A 181 4.60 -8.82 -0.46
CA ILE A 181 3.77 -9.01 -1.64
C ILE A 181 4.19 -7.96 -2.66
N VAL A 182 4.75 -8.42 -3.78
CA VAL A 182 5.28 -7.54 -4.82
C VAL A 182 4.51 -7.71 -6.13
N ALA A 183 3.61 -6.78 -6.43
CA ALA A 183 2.82 -6.73 -7.65
C ALA A 183 3.44 -5.76 -8.66
N GLU A 184 4.42 -6.20 -9.44
CA GLU A 184 5.07 -5.33 -10.43
C GLU A 184 4.17 -5.03 -11.65
N VAL A 185 3.43 -3.92 -11.59
CA VAL A 185 2.53 -3.45 -12.66
C VAL A 185 3.25 -2.69 -13.79
N GLY A 186 4.55 -2.46 -13.65
CA GLY A 186 5.36 -1.73 -14.64
C GLY A 186 5.13 -0.21 -14.62
N PRO A 187 5.65 0.51 -15.63
CA PRO A 187 5.52 1.96 -15.75
C PRO A 187 4.06 2.40 -15.87
N GLU A 188 3.68 3.48 -15.19
CA GLU A 188 2.33 4.03 -15.25
C GLU A 188 2.04 4.74 -16.59
N VAL A 189 0.76 4.84 -16.96
CA VAL A 189 0.30 5.57 -18.16
C VAL A 189 0.75 7.02 -18.12
N ILE A 190 0.57 7.67 -16.97
CA ILE A 190 1.16 8.95 -16.63
C ILE A 190 2.33 8.66 -15.71
N ASN A 191 3.55 9.02 -16.14
CA ASN A 191 4.78 8.78 -15.39
C ASN A 191 4.63 9.25 -13.92
N GLY A 192 4.98 8.37 -12.97
CA GLY A 192 4.90 8.63 -11.53
C GLY A 192 3.48 8.62 -10.94
N SER A 193 2.43 8.48 -11.74
CA SER A 193 1.04 8.48 -11.25
C SER A 193 0.63 7.10 -10.72
N THR A 194 1.26 6.67 -9.64
CA THR A 194 1.04 5.39 -8.94
C THR A 194 -0.35 5.24 -8.31
N ARG A 195 -1.25 6.21 -8.51
CA ARG A 195 -2.67 6.08 -8.17
C ARG A 195 -3.47 5.25 -9.20
N MET A 196 -2.82 4.83 -10.29
CA MET A 196 -3.46 4.19 -11.43
C MET A 196 -3.40 2.67 -11.30
N LYS A 197 -2.33 2.02 -11.80
CA LYS A 197 -2.23 0.56 -11.76
C LYS A 197 -1.75 0.02 -10.42
N ALA A 198 -0.87 0.77 -9.74
CA ALA A 198 -0.16 0.34 -8.54
C ALA A 198 -1.00 0.29 -7.27
#